data_AF-A0A499UEC5-F1
#
_entry.id   AF-A0A499UEC5-F1
#
_cell.length_a   1.000
_cell.length_b   1.000
_cell.length_c   1.000
_cell.angle_alpha   90.00
_cell.angle_beta   90.00
_cell.angle_gamma   90.00
#
_symmetry.space_group_name_H-M   'P 1'
#
loop_
_entity.id
_entity.type
_entity.pdbx_description
1 polymer ?
#
loop_
_entity_poly.entity_id
_entity_poly.type
_entity_poly.pdbx_seq_one_letter_code
_entity_poly.pdbx_strand_id
1 'polypeptide(L)'
;MDRPWPQDDPAPPAVPHPDETDPAVLGALLARHGWRRRGGTPGRYARWTPPGRTTGATSLLVPESRDFPDSGDLLGEALMALSRSAAPSAREVLTGLAVPSDEIRWRREVPESPGGTSAWTAQERLRAAARDTLLAAALAARGRAGYYGARHRRAAEASLERVLTGPPGAESGGRELTVFVPVEEDGRATAVTLLRALYALRDAADYHRTTGGMEVYDAAVAAGACRELTEAVVALVQGTEGARVALEWSPAAGPPPGFAARPDPVEFSPGDLPGLREAGARYVRDEPSVPVCLTGAVVRLRRTGPGGPGTVRLRVLSGADVSQVRITLDEEDYRIAGHAHLVGLPIRVRGRLESRGGFRRLSGATGVTPVQVDEAERDRLVKSLQANLDFFEEACGGGP
;
A
#
# COMPACT_ATOMS: atom_id res chain seq x y z
N MET A 1 17.29 39.68 -5.49
CA MET A 1 17.42 38.71 -6.59
C MET A 1 16.82 37.41 -6.10
N ASP A 2 15.50 37.30 -6.27
CA ASP A 2 14.74 36.09 -5.95
C ASP A 2 15.13 34.99 -6.93
N ARG A 3 15.61 33.86 -6.41
CA ARG A 3 15.65 32.62 -7.19
C ARG A 3 14.26 31.99 -7.09
N PRO A 4 13.53 31.79 -8.20
CA PRO A 4 12.29 31.06 -8.16
C PRO A 4 12.60 29.60 -7.81
N TRP A 5 11.88 29.07 -6.82
CA TRP A 5 11.87 27.65 -6.49
C TRP A 5 11.47 26.85 -7.73
N PRO A 6 12.10 25.69 -8.02
CA PRO A 6 11.62 24.82 -9.08
C PRO A 6 10.22 24.33 -8.68
N GLN A 7 9.21 24.77 -9.41
CA GLN A 7 7.92 24.09 -9.43
C GLN A 7 8.18 22.75 -10.12
N ASP A 8 8.34 21.68 -9.33
CA ASP A 8 8.19 20.31 -9.81
C ASP A 8 6.71 20.11 -10.15
N ASP A 9 6.24 20.74 -11.23
CA ASP A 9 4.96 20.40 -11.81
C ASP A 9 5.09 18.96 -12.34
N PRO A 10 4.24 18.03 -11.86
CA PRO A 10 4.31 16.65 -12.32
C PRO A 10 4.10 16.64 -13.83
N ALA A 11 5.04 16.02 -14.55
CA ALA A 11 5.00 15.90 -16.00
C ALA A 11 3.58 15.54 -16.47
N PRO A 12 3.08 16.19 -17.54
CA PRO A 12 1.76 15.87 -18.07
C PRO A 12 1.69 14.37 -18.37
N PRO A 13 0.55 13.71 -18.11
CA PRO A 13 0.42 12.30 -18.41
C PRO A 13 0.71 12.06 -19.90
N ALA A 14 1.42 10.98 -20.20
CA ALA A 14 1.66 10.59 -21.59
C ALA A 14 0.32 10.45 -22.31
N VAL A 15 0.16 11.13 -23.45
CA VAL A 15 -1.05 11.03 -24.25
C VAL A 15 -1.02 9.67 -24.97
N PRO A 16 -2.03 8.81 -24.77
CA PRO A 16 -2.11 7.52 -25.46
C PRO A 16 -2.12 7.68 -26.98
N HIS A 17 -1.63 6.68 -27.72
CA HIS A 17 -1.75 6.68 -29.17
C HIS A 17 -3.22 6.41 -29.58
N PRO A 18 -3.79 7.14 -30.56
CA PRO A 18 -5.16 6.89 -31.03
C PRO A 18 -5.36 5.43 -31.46
N ASP A 19 -4.38 4.85 -32.15
CA ASP A 19 -4.45 3.47 -32.64
C ASP A 19 -4.44 2.41 -31.52
N GLU A 20 -3.99 2.76 -30.31
CA GLU A 20 -3.95 1.85 -29.15
C GLU A 20 -5.16 2.08 -28.22
N THR A 21 -5.92 3.15 -28.43
CA THR A 21 -7.06 3.52 -27.58
C THR A 21 -8.33 2.77 -27.97
N ASP A 22 -8.88 1.97 -27.05
CA ASP A 22 -10.22 1.38 -27.20
C ASP A 22 -11.32 2.43 -26.92
N PRO A 23 -12.21 2.75 -27.90
CA PRO A 23 -13.31 3.69 -27.70
C PRO A 23 -14.25 3.32 -26.55
N ALA A 24 -14.45 2.02 -26.28
CA ALA A 24 -15.30 1.56 -25.18
C ALA A 24 -14.66 1.88 -23.81
N VAL A 25 -13.34 1.71 -23.70
CA VAL A 25 -12.57 2.06 -22.50
C VAL A 25 -12.58 3.59 -22.29
N LEU A 26 -12.36 4.38 -23.34
CA LEU A 26 -12.47 5.84 -23.28
C LEU A 26 -13.86 6.28 -22.83
N GLY A 27 -14.93 5.71 -23.41
CA GLY A 27 -16.30 6.00 -23.00
C GLY A 27 -16.59 5.64 -21.54
N ALA A 28 -16.08 4.50 -21.06
CA ALA A 28 -16.25 4.08 -19.67
C ALA A 28 -15.52 5.02 -18.69
N LEU A 29 -14.30 5.45 -19.01
CA LEU A 29 -13.54 6.39 -18.19
C LEU A 29 -14.16 7.80 -18.19
N LEU A 30 -14.66 8.28 -19.34
CA LEU A 30 -15.40 9.53 -19.42
C LEU A 30 -16.63 9.52 -18.50
N ALA A 31 -17.44 8.46 -18.57
CA ALA A 31 -18.61 8.30 -17.71
C ALA A 31 -18.25 8.27 -16.22
N ARG A 32 -17.19 7.53 -15.85
CA ARG A 32 -16.67 7.43 -14.48
C ARG A 32 -16.31 8.81 -13.92
N HIS A 33 -15.59 9.60 -14.71
CA HIS A 33 -15.10 10.91 -14.31
C HIS A 33 -16.10 12.05 -14.58
N GLY A 34 -17.39 11.72 -14.64
CA GLY A 34 -18.50 12.68 -14.63
C GLY A 34 -18.81 13.35 -15.99
N TRP A 35 -18.16 12.94 -17.07
CA TRP A 35 -18.53 13.41 -18.40
C TRP A 35 -19.90 12.86 -18.79
N ARG A 36 -20.70 13.69 -19.45
CA ARG A 36 -22.08 13.34 -19.82
C ARG A 36 -22.19 13.10 -21.32
N ARG A 37 -22.77 11.96 -21.69
CA ARG A 37 -23.17 11.69 -23.07
C ARG A 37 -24.41 12.53 -23.41
N ARG A 38 -24.29 13.44 -24.39
CA ARG A 38 -25.33 14.43 -24.77
C ARG A 38 -25.98 14.15 -26.13
N GLY A 39 -25.67 13.01 -26.74
CA GLY A 39 -26.19 12.60 -28.04
C GLY A 39 -25.11 11.92 -28.87
N GLY A 40 -25.37 11.76 -30.16
CA GLY A 40 -24.48 11.07 -31.08
C GLY A 40 -25.25 10.49 -32.26
N THR A 41 -24.52 9.91 -33.21
CA THR A 41 -25.12 9.09 -34.27
C THR A 41 -24.85 7.63 -33.93
N PRO A 42 -25.90 6.84 -33.62
CA PRO A 42 -25.75 5.41 -33.30
C PRO A 42 -24.97 4.67 -34.38
N GLY A 43 -24.08 3.77 -33.95
CA GLY A 43 -23.15 3.04 -34.82
C GLY A 43 -21.99 3.87 -35.36
N ARG A 44 -21.88 5.16 -35.00
CA ARG A 44 -20.79 6.05 -35.45
C ARG A 44 -20.04 6.65 -34.28
N TYR A 45 -20.67 7.58 -33.57
CA TYR A 45 -20.01 8.31 -32.48
C TYR A 45 -21.00 8.84 -31.43
N ALA A 46 -20.47 9.04 -30.22
CA ALA A 46 -21.12 9.67 -29.09
C ALA A 46 -20.49 11.04 -28.78
N ARG A 47 -21.32 12.04 -28.48
CA ARG A 47 -20.87 13.35 -28.00
C ARG A 47 -20.82 13.38 -26.48
N TRP A 48 -19.66 13.71 -25.93
CA TRP A 48 -19.41 13.84 -24.50
C TRP A 48 -19.14 15.30 -24.12
N THR A 49 -19.71 15.73 -23.01
CA THR A 49 -19.46 17.08 -22.44
C THR A 49 -18.85 16.97 -21.06
N PRO A 50 -17.88 17.81 -20.70
CA PRO A 50 -17.17 17.72 -19.42
C PRO A 50 -18.08 17.95 -18.22
N PRO A 51 -17.70 17.45 -17.03
CA PRO A 51 -18.36 17.77 -15.78
C PRO A 51 -18.20 19.27 -15.45
N GLY A 52 -19.19 19.84 -14.76
CA GLY A 52 -19.19 21.25 -14.35
C GLY A 52 -19.99 22.19 -15.25
N ARG A 53 -20.11 23.46 -14.82
CA ARG A 53 -20.77 24.54 -15.56
C ARG A 53 -19.75 25.40 -16.32
N THR A 54 -18.88 24.78 -17.11
CA THR A 54 -17.99 25.52 -18.01
C THR A 54 -18.74 25.83 -19.30
N THR A 55 -19.32 27.03 -19.37
CA THR A 55 -19.83 27.60 -20.62
C THR A 55 -18.69 27.68 -21.64
N GLY A 56 -18.82 26.98 -22.77
CA GLY A 56 -17.81 26.93 -23.84
C GLY A 56 -16.81 25.77 -23.74
N ALA A 57 -17.02 24.80 -22.84
CA ALA A 57 -16.13 23.64 -22.75
C ALA A 57 -16.21 22.75 -24.00
N THR A 58 -15.04 22.36 -24.52
CA THR A 58 -14.89 21.53 -25.71
C THR A 58 -15.63 20.20 -25.53
N SER A 59 -16.65 19.95 -26.36
CA SER A 59 -17.29 18.65 -26.44
C SER A 59 -16.41 17.66 -27.20
N LEU A 60 -16.34 16.42 -26.72
CA LEU A 60 -15.60 15.36 -27.39
C LEU A 60 -16.54 14.54 -28.27
N LEU A 61 -16.06 14.12 -29.44
CA LEU A 61 -16.70 13.08 -30.24
C LEU A 61 -15.88 11.81 -30.06
N VAL A 62 -16.52 10.75 -29.56
CA VAL A 62 -15.88 9.46 -29.32
C VAL A 62 -16.57 8.43 -30.20
N PRO A 63 -15.85 7.69 -31.06
CA PRO A 63 -16.45 6.67 -31.90
C PRO A 63 -17.08 5.55 -31.06
N GLU A 64 -18.13 4.90 -31.55
CA GLU A 64 -18.77 3.78 -30.82
C GLU A 64 -17.99 2.46 -30.96
N SER A 65 -17.30 2.28 -32.08
CA SER A 65 -16.43 1.12 -32.37
C SER A 65 -15.22 1.57 -33.20
N ARG A 66 -14.16 0.77 -33.15
CA ARG A 66 -13.00 0.89 -34.07
C ARG A 66 -13.34 0.52 -35.51
N ASP A 67 -14.47 -0.15 -35.75
CA ASP A 67 -14.92 -0.49 -37.11
C ASP A 67 -15.45 0.73 -37.89
N PHE A 68 -15.67 1.86 -37.22
CA PHE A 68 -16.11 3.08 -37.87
C PHE A 68 -14.96 3.70 -38.69
N PRO A 69 -15.14 4.02 -40.00
CA PRO A 69 -14.04 4.46 -40.87
C PRO A 69 -13.20 5.63 -40.35
N ASP A 70 -13.80 6.60 -39.65
CA ASP A 70 -13.09 7.78 -39.12
C ASP A 70 -12.72 7.62 -37.63
N SER A 71 -12.67 6.39 -37.11
CA SER A 71 -12.43 6.17 -35.67
C SER A 71 -11.08 6.70 -35.21
N GLY A 72 -10.03 6.55 -36.02
CA GLY A 72 -8.67 7.01 -35.69
C GLY A 72 -8.61 8.54 -35.54
N ASP A 73 -9.20 9.26 -36.50
CA ASP A 73 -9.27 10.73 -36.49
C ASP A 73 -10.06 11.24 -35.28
N LEU A 74 -11.24 10.65 -35.02
CA LEU A 74 -12.07 11.04 -33.86
C LEU A 74 -11.37 10.77 -32.53
N LEU A 75 -10.65 9.64 -32.40
CA LEU A 75 -9.86 9.35 -31.21
C LEU A 75 -8.70 10.35 -31.06
N GLY A 76 -7.99 10.67 -32.14
CA GLY A 76 -6.92 11.67 -32.14
C GLY A 76 -7.40 13.05 -31.70
N GLU A 77 -8.52 13.52 -32.25
CA GLU A 77 -9.14 14.78 -31.86
C GLU A 77 -9.60 14.77 -30.40
N ALA A 78 -10.22 13.68 -29.94
CA ALA A 78 -10.69 13.55 -28.57
C ALA A 78 -9.53 13.57 -27.57
N LEU A 79 -8.45 12.83 -27.83
CA LEU A 79 -7.26 12.79 -26.98
C LEU A 79 -6.53 14.14 -26.95
N MET A 80 -6.44 14.83 -28.09
CA MET A 80 -5.86 16.18 -28.16
C MET A 80 -6.74 17.23 -27.44
N ALA A 81 -8.06 17.07 -27.47
CA ALA A 81 -8.97 17.92 -26.72
C ALA A 81 -8.90 17.66 -25.21
N LEU A 82 -8.76 16.40 -24.80
CA LEU A 82 -8.54 16.02 -23.39
C LEU A 82 -7.21 16.58 -22.87
N SER A 83 -6.11 16.46 -23.63
CA SER A 83 -4.79 16.94 -23.19
C SER A 83 -4.70 18.46 -23.02
N ARG A 84 -5.54 19.20 -23.73
CA ARG A 84 -5.66 20.66 -23.62
C ARG A 84 -6.76 21.12 -22.65
N SER A 85 -7.51 20.18 -22.08
CA SER A 85 -8.60 20.51 -21.16
C SER A 85 -8.05 20.93 -19.79
N ALA A 86 -8.60 22.01 -19.24
CA ALA A 86 -8.30 22.44 -17.88
C ALA A 86 -9.06 21.64 -16.81
N ALA A 87 -9.96 20.73 -17.20
CA ALA A 87 -10.73 19.93 -16.26
C ALA A 87 -9.83 18.85 -15.59
N PRO A 88 -9.81 18.75 -14.24
CA PRO A 88 -9.05 17.70 -13.55
C PRO A 88 -9.40 16.28 -14.03
N SER A 89 -10.68 16.05 -14.31
CA SER A 89 -11.20 14.78 -14.85
C SER A 89 -10.60 14.39 -16.20
N ALA A 90 -10.14 15.34 -17.01
CA ALA A 90 -9.47 15.02 -18.27
C ALA A 90 -8.11 14.36 -18.03
N ARG A 91 -7.37 14.83 -17.00
CA ARG A 91 -6.08 14.24 -16.61
C ARG A 91 -6.29 12.82 -16.06
N GLU A 92 -7.32 12.60 -15.25
CA GLU A 92 -7.67 11.28 -14.74
C GLU A 92 -8.05 10.29 -15.84
N VAL A 93 -8.84 10.73 -16.83
CA VAL A 93 -9.18 9.92 -18.02
C VAL A 93 -7.93 9.54 -18.81
N LEU A 94 -7.02 10.49 -19.06
CA LEU A 94 -5.77 10.22 -19.79
C LEU A 94 -4.86 9.26 -19.02
N THR A 95 -4.73 9.41 -17.70
CA THR A 95 -3.97 8.47 -16.86
C THR A 95 -4.53 7.05 -16.94
N GLY A 96 -5.84 6.88 -16.80
CA GLY A 96 -6.49 5.56 -16.88
C GLY A 96 -6.45 4.91 -18.26
N LEU A 97 -6.31 5.71 -19.32
CA LEU A 97 -6.08 5.21 -20.68
C LEU A 97 -4.63 4.82 -20.95
N ALA A 98 -3.68 5.61 -20.46
CA ALA A 98 -2.25 5.38 -20.68
C ALA A 98 -1.76 4.12 -19.97
N VAL A 99 -2.27 3.86 -18.75
CA VAL A 99 -1.92 2.68 -17.96
C VAL A 99 -3.21 2.04 -17.43
N PRO A 100 -3.61 0.85 -17.91
CA PRO A 100 -4.74 0.12 -17.37
C PRO A 100 -4.62 -0.06 -15.85
N SER A 101 -5.47 0.65 -15.10
CA SER A 101 -5.35 0.72 -13.64
C SER A 101 -6.70 0.57 -12.94
N ASP A 102 -6.68 -0.08 -11.78
CA ASP A 102 -7.78 -0.04 -10.82
C ASP A 102 -7.68 1.28 -10.03
N GLU A 103 -8.80 1.98 -9.89
CA GLU A 103 -8.86 3.27 -9.21
C GLU A 103 -9.30 3.09 -7.76
N ILE A 104 -8.56 3.66 -6.81
CA ILE A 104 -8.91 3.65 -5.39
C ILE A 104 -8.99 5.08 -4.90
N ARG A 105 -10.11 5.39 -4.24
CA ARG A 105 -10.46 6.74 -3.80
C ARG A 105 -10.73 6.75 -2.31
N TRP A 106 -9.94 7.53 -1.58
CA TRP A 106 -10.16 7.81 -0.17
C TRP A 106 -10.81 9.16 0.00
N ARG A 107 -11.83 9.24 0.84
CA ARG A 107 -12.49 10.49 1.24
C ARG A 107 -12.56 10.59 2.76
N ARG A 108 -12.26 11.77 3.31
CA ARG A 108 -12.38 12.09 4.73
C ARG A 108 -13.41 13.20 4.92
N GLU A 109 -14.37 12.96 5.79
CA GLU A 109 -15.38 13.94 6.18
C GLU A 109 -14.85 14.70 7.39
N VAL A 110 -14.13 15.80 7.13
CA VAL A 110 -13.53 16.63 8.18
C VAL A 110 -14.44 17.82 8.48
N PRO A 111 -14.75 18.12 9.75
CA PRO A 111 -15.47 19.33 10.12
C PRO A 111 -14.79 20.58 9.55
N GLU A 112 -15.56 21.56 9.10
CA GLU A 112 -15.00 22.82 8.60
C GLU A 112 -14.25 23.56 9.71
N SER A 113 -12.93 23.71 9.58
CA SER A 113 -12.19 24.60 10.47
C SER A 113 -12.19 26.03 9.96
N PRO A 114 -12.46 27.02 10.82
CA PRO A 114 -12.19 28.41 10.52
C PRO A 114 -10.68 28.60 10.28
N GLY A 115 -10.28 29.09 9.10
CA GLY A 115 -8.91 29.57 8.86
C GLY A 115 -7.98 28.74 7.97
N GLY A 116 -8.43 27.62 7.38
CA GLY A 116 -7.71 26.92 6.29
C GLY A 116 -6.39 26.21 6.65
N THR A 117 -5.78 26.51 7.80
CA THR A 117 -4.54 25.89 8.29
C THR A 117 -4.67 24.40 8.62
N SER A 118 -5.88 23.90 8.90
CA SER A 118 -6.12 22.47 9.11
C SER A 118 -6.12 21.63 7.82
N ALA A 119 -6.25 22.27 6.65
CA ALA A 119 -6.36 21.57 5.36
C ALA A 119 -5.05 20.86 4.96
N TRP A 120 -3.89 21.49 5.22
CA TRP A 120 -2.58 20.91 4.91
C TRP A 120 -2.34 19.61 5.68
N THR A 121 -2.44 19.66 7.01
CA THR A 121 -2.26 18.48 7.86
C THR A 121 -3.32 17.40 7.58
N ALA A 122 -4.55 17.79 7.22
CA ALA A 122 -5.57 16.83 6.81
C ALA A 122 -5.19 16.09 5.51
N GLN A 123 -4.60 16.82 4.55
CA GLN A 123 -4.13 16.27 3.28
C GLN A 123 -2.91 15.35 3.47
N GLU A 124 -1.93 15.73 4.31
CA GLU A 124 -0.79 14.88 4.64
C GLU A 124 -1.24 13.57 5.30
N ARG A 125 -2.15 13.67 6.29
CA ARG A 125 -2.73 12.48 6.94
C ARG A 125 -3.50 11.60 5.96
N LEU A 126 -4.26 12.19 5.02
CA LEU A 126 -4.97 11.44 3.99
C LEU A 126 -4.00 10.68 3.09
N ARG A 127 -2.94 11.35 2.61
CA ARG A 127 -1.91 10.71 1.78
C ARG A 127 -1.17 9.60 2.51
N ALA A 128 -0.77 9.84 3.76
CA ALA A 128 -0.11 8.84 4.59
C ALA A 128 -1.02 7.62 4.82
N ALA A 129 -2.28 7.85 5.24
CA ALA A 129 -3.23 6.77 5.49
C ALA A 129 -3.55 5.97 4.21
N ALA A 130 -3.70 6.62 3.06
CA ALA A 130 -3.92 5.93 1.79
C ALA A 130 -2.70 5.07 1.38
N ARG A 131 -1.49 5.62 1.51
CA ARG A 131 -0.24 4.89 1.26
C ARG A 131 -0.13 3.67 2.19
N ASP A 132 -0.40 3.84 3.48
CA ASP A 132 -0.30 2.77 4.46
C ASP A 132 -1.38 1.70 4.25
N THR A 133 -2.58 2.11 3.81
CA THR A 133 -3.66 1.18 3.42
C THR A 133 -3.23 0.32 2.22
N LEU A 134 -2.65 0.93 1.19
CA LEU A 134 -2.11 0.22 0.02
C LEU A 134 -0.95 -0.69 0.39
N LEU A 135 -0.02 -0.21 1.23
CA LEU A 135 1.11 -0.98 1.70
C LEU A 135 0.65 -2.23 2.46
N ALA A 136 -0.33 -2.08 3.36
CA ALA A 136 -0.90 -3.20 4.10
C ALA A 136 -1.55 -4.24 3.17
N ALA A 137 -2.24 -3.79 2.12
CA ALA A 137 -2.80 -4.68 1.12
C ALA A 137 -1.71 -5.39 0.29
N ALA A 138 -0.65 -4.69 -0.09
CA ALA A 138 0.49 -5.23 -0.83
C ALA A 138 1.25 -6.27 0.00
N LEU A 139 1.38 -6.07 1.31
CA LEU A 139 1.89 -7.07 2.26
C LEU A 139 1.00 -8.31 2.28
N ALA A 140 -0.31 -8.12 2.45
CA ALA A 140 -1.26 -9.22 2.56
C ALA A 140 -1.49 -9.99 1.26
N ALA A 141 -1.24 -9.38 0.10
CA ALA A 141 -1.26 -10.06 -1.19
C ALA A 141 -0.13 -11.10 -1.33
N ARG A 142 1.00 -10.90 -0.62
CA ARG A 142 2.19 -11.78 -0.67
C ARG A 142 2.12 -12.95 0.30
N GLY A 143 1.32 -12.81 1.35
CA GLY A 143 1.03 -13.87 2.31
C GLY A 143 0.09 -13.35 3.39
N ARG A 144 -0.87 -14.15 3.85
CA ARG A 144 -1.83 -13.71 4.88
C ARG A 144 -1.22 -13.86 6.27
N ALA A 145 -1.18 -12.76 7.01
CA ALA A 145 -0.81 -12.72 8.42
C ALA A 145 -1.52 -11.56 9.12
N GLY A 146 -1.85 -11.74 10.39
CA GLY A 146 -2.46 -10.68 11.21
C GLY A 146 -1.49 -9.52 11.49
N TYR A 147 -0.20 -9.72 11.34
CA TYR A 147 0.83 -8.70 11.53
C TYR A 147 1.99 -9.01 10.58
N TYR A 148 2.67 -8.01 10.02
CA TYR A 148 3.83 -8.22 9.14
C TYR A 148 5.13 -7.70 9.74
N GLY A 149 5.11 -6.53 10.36
CA GLY A 149 6.31 -5.84 10.80
C GLY A 149 7.24 -5.56 9.62
N ALA A 150 8.37 -6.26 9.55
CA ALA A 150 9.34 -6.12 8.45
C ALA A 150 9.13 -7.17 7.33
N ARG A 151 8.28 -8.19 7.53
CA ARG A 151 8.02 -9.23 6.51
C ARG A 151 7.49 -8.61 5.22
N HIS A 152 8.06 -9.01 4.08
CA HIS A 152 7.67 -8.55 2.73
C HIS A 152 7.71 -7.03 2.47
N ARG A 153 8.20 -6.21 3.43
CA ARG A 153 8.06 -4.75 3.39
C ARG A 153 8.72 -4.12 2.16
N ARG A 154 9.97 -4.49 1.85
CA ARG A 154 10.70 -3.95 0.69
C ARG A 154 9.99 -4.22 -0.62
N ALA A 155 9.53 -5.46 -0.82
CA ALA A 155 8.83 -5.84 -2.04
C ALA A 155 7.48 -5.12 -2.14
N ALA A 156 6.78 -4.94 -1.03
CA ALA A 156 5.54 -4.18 -0.97
C ALA A 156 5.79 -2.69 -1.31
N GLU A 157 6.79 -2.06 -0.70
CA GLU A 157 7.18 -0.67 -0.98
C GLU A 157 7.58 -0.48 -2.45
N ALA A 158 8.40 -1.38 -3.02
CA ALA A 158 8.77 -1.35 -4.43
C ALA A 158 7.56 -1.47 -5.38
N SER A 159 6.52 -2.23 -5.01
CA SER A 159 5.29 -2.28 -5.81
C SER A 159 4.47 -0.98 -5.77
N LEU A 160 4.63 -0.17 -4.72
CA LEU A 160 3.97 1.13 -4.61
C LEU A 160 4.64 2.21 -5.48
N GLU A 161 5.88 2.02 -5.93
CA GLU A 161 6.59 2.99 -6.80
C GLU A 161 5.91 3.18 -8.17
N ARG A 162 5.12 2.20 -8.61
CA ARG A 162 4.38 2.22 -9.88
C ARG A 162 2.99 2.84 -9.77
N VAL A 163 2.57 3.16 -8.56
CA VAL A 163 1.24 3.68 -8.27
C VAL A 163 1.16 5.15 -8.66
N LEU A 164 0.19 5.52 -9.50
CA LEU A 164 0.03 6.88 -9.98
C LEU A 164 -0.99 7.62 -9.11
N THR A 165 -0.73 8.90 -8.83
CA THR A 165 -1.67 9.75 -8.08
C THR A 165 -2.48 10.62 -9.03
N GLY A 166 -3.79 10.70 -8.79
CA GLY A 166 -4.66 11.64 -9.50
C GLY A 166 -4.34 13.09 -9.14
N PRO A 167 -4.79 14.06 -9.95
CA PRO A 167 -4.69 15.47 -9.58
C PRO A 167 -5.39 15.68 -8.23
N PRO A 168 -4.86 16.57 -7.37
CA PRO A 168 -5.57 16.91 -6.14
C PRO A 168 -6.97 17.43 -6.51
N GLY A 169 -8.00 16.89 -5.88
CA GLY A 169 -9.37 17.37 -6.06
C GLY A 169 -9.46 18.81 -5.59
N ALA A 170 -9.32 19.77 -6.52
CA ALA A 170 -9.35 21.20 -6.23
C ALA A 170 -10.67 21.61 -5.56
N GLU A 171 -11.77 20.95 -5.93
CA GLU A 171 -13.10 21.16 -5.34
C GLU A 171 -13.28 20.45 -3.98
N SER A 172 -12.49 19.40 -3.72
CA SER A 172 -12.60 18.59 -2.49
C SER A 172 -11.75 19.15 -1.33
N GLY A 173 -11.01 20.24 -1.52
CA GLY A 173 -10.25 20.90 -0.46
C GLY A 173 -9.24 19.99 0.25
N GLY A 174 -8.66 19.02 -0.49
CA GLY A 174 -7.71 18.04 0.07
C GLY A 174 -8.35 16.91 0.90
N ARG A 175 -9.68 16.79 0.88
CA ARG A 175 -10.44 15.75 1.60
C ARG A 175 -10.56 14.44 0.82
N GLU A 176 -10.10 14.42 -0.42
CA GLU A 176 -10.21 13.30 -1.33
C GLU A 176 -8.87 13.04 -2.03
N LEU A 177 -8.55 11.77 -2.21
CA LEU A 177 -7.35 11.31 -2.91
C LEU A 177 -7.73 10.13 -3.79
N THR A 178 -7.45 10.26 -5.09
CA THR A 178 -7.57 9.18 -6.06
C THR A 178 -6.18 8.67 -6.42
N VAL A 179 -6.07 7.36 -6.50
CA VAL A 179 -4.84 6.65 -6.87
C VAL A 179 -5.19 5.61 -7.93
N PHE A 180 -4.29 5.44 -8.89
CA PHE A 180 -4.37 4.47 -9.97
C PHE A 180 -3.33 3.37 -9.69
N VAL A 181 -3.80 2.15 -9.45
CA VAL A 181 -2.98 0.97 -9.25
C VAL A 181 -2.95 0.19 -10.57
N PRO A 182 -1.82 0.15 -11.29
CA PRO A 182 -1.71 -0.59 -12.55
C PRO A 182 -2.14 -2.04 -12.37
N VAL A 183 -2.90 -2.59 -13.32
CA VAL A 183 -3.45 -3.95 -13.23
C VAL A 183 -2.35 -5.02 -13.31
N GLU A 184 -1.27 -4.72 -14.03
CA GLU A 184 -0.16 -5.64 -14.27
C GLU A 184 0.65 -5.95 -13.00
N GLU A 185 1.48 -6.99 -13.10
CA GLU A 185 2.29 -7.53 -12.00
C GLU A 185 1.45 -7.86 -10.75
N ASP A 186 1.72 -7.18 -9.63
CA ASP A 186 1.07 -7.42 -8.33
C ASP A 186 -0.10 -6.46 -8.05
N GLY A 187 -0.37 -5.50 -8.93
CA GLY A 187 -1.30 -4.40 -8.65
C GLY A 187 -2.76 -4.86 -8.54
N ARG A 188 -3.24 -5.67 -9.48
CA ARG A 188 -4.58 -6.29 -9.39
C ARG A 188 -4.74 -7.15 -8.14
N ALA A 189 -3.72 -7.92 -7.78
CA ALA A 189 -3.73 -8.75 -6.57
C ALA A 189 -3.80 -7.89 -5.28
N THR A 190 -3.12 -6.75 -5.28
CA THR A 190 -3.16 -5.76 -4.21
C THR A 190 -4.54 -5.12 -4.08
N ALA A 191 -5.15 -4.68 -5.18
CA ALA A 191 -6.50 -4.09 -5.21
C ALA A 191 -7.59 -5.08 -4.73
N VAL A 192 -7.55 -6.31 -5.23
CA VAL A 192 -8.44 -7.41 -4.78
C VAL A 192 -8.29 -7.71 -3.30
N THR A 193 -7.04 -7.76 -2.83
CA THR A 193 -6.72 -8.00 -1.43
C THR A 193 -7.24 -6.87 -0.55
N LEU A 194 -7.03 -5.63 -0.96
CA LEU A 194 -7.49 -4.46 -0.23
C LEU A 194 -9.01 -4.51 -0.05
N LEU A 195 -9.75 -4.71 -1.14
CA LEU A 195 -11.20 -4.73 -1.10
C LEU A 195 -11.75 -5.82 -0.17
N ARG A 196 -11.20 -7.04 -0.25
CA ARG A 196 -11.58 -8.14 0.65
C ARG A 196 -11.30 -7.82 2.11
N ALA A 197 -10.12 -7.26 2.39
CA ALA A 197 -9.73 -6.90 3.75
C ALA A 197 -10.58 -5.76 4.31
N LEU A 198 -10.94 -4.77 3.49
CA LEU A 198 -11.81 -3.66 3.90
C LEU A 198 -13.24 -4.14 4.19
N TYR A 199 -13.82 -5.00 3.36
CA TYR A 199 -15.14 -5.58 3.65
C TYR A 199 -15.11 -6.42 4.93
N ALA A 200 -14.10 -7.26 5.11
CA ALA A 200 -13.97 -8.07 6.32
C ALA A 200 -13.78 -7.20 7.58
N LEU A 201 -13.04 -6.08 7.49
CA LEU A 201 -12.91 -5.13 8.60
C LEU A 201 -14.20 -4.37 8.89
N ARG A 202 -14.99 -4.01 7.87
CA ARG A 202 -16.31 -3.38 8.04
C ARG A 202 -17.28 -4.33 8.75
N ASP A 203 -17.38 -5.57 8.28
CA ASP A 203 -18.20 -6.61 8.90
C ASP A 203 -17.79 -6.85 10.35
N ALA A 204 -16.48 -6.92 10.62
CA ALA A 204 -15.94 -7.07 11.96
C ALA A 204 -16.24 -5.87 12.87
N ALA A 205 -16.16 -4.65 12.33
CA ALA A 205 -16.50 -3.43 13.06
C ALA A 205 -17.99 -3.39 13.43
N ASP A 206 -18.88 -3.74 12.50
CA ASP A 206 -20.33 -3.81 12.77
C ASP A 206 -20.68 -4.86 13.81
N TYR A 207 -20.07 -6.05 13.72
CA TYR A 207 -20.21 -7.11 14.71
C TYR A 207 -19.73 -6.66 16.09
N HIS A 208 -18.54 -6.05 16.17
CA HIS A 208 -17.97 -5.56 17.43
C HIS A 208 -18.84 -4.46 18.06
N ARG A 209 -19.39 -3.52 17.27
CA ARG A 209 -20.31 -2.51 17.84
C ARG A 209 -21.59 -3.12 18.41
N THR A 210 -22.05 -4.22 17.83
CA THR A 210 -23.30 -4.88 18.25
C THR A 210 -23.08 -5.79 19.46
N THR A 211 -21.94 -6.46 19.53
CA THR A 211 -21.72 -7.57 20.49
C THR A 211 -20.55 -7.36 21.45
N GLY A 212 -19.60 -6.48 21.11
CA GLY A 212 -18.30 -6.37 21.77
C GLY A 212 -17.33 -7.52 21.45
N GLY A 213 -17.71 -8.47 20.58
CA GLY A 213 -16.89 -9.64 20.25
C GLY A 213 -15.79 -9.35 19.23
N MET A 214 -14.73 -10.16 19.27
CA MET A 214 -13.52 -10.02 18.43
C MET A 214 -13.36 -11.17 17.42
N GLU A 215 -14.26 -12.15 17.42
CA GLU A 215 -14.13 -13.38 16.62
C GLU A 215 -14.13 -13.10 15.11
N VAL A 216 -14.91 -12.11 14.67
CA VAL A 216 -14.97 -11.71 13.26
C VAL A 216 -13.67 -11.01 12.83
N TYR A 217 -13.02 -10.27 13.73
CA TYR A 217 -11.68 -9.73 13.45
C TYR A 217 -10.63 -10.84 13.30
N ASP A 218 -10.70 -11.90 14.11
CA ASP A 218 -9.78 -13.03 13.99
C ASP A 218 -9.95 -13.74 12.63
N ALA A 219 -11.19 -13.93 12.19
CA ALA A 219 -11.50 -14.51 10.88
C ALA A 219 -11.08 -13.59 9.70
N ALA A 220 -11.13 -12.27 9.89
CA ALA A 220 -10.79 -11.29 8.85
C ALA A 220 -9.33 -11.37 8.38
N VAL A 221 -8.42 -11.97 9.17
CA VAL A 221 -7.02 -12.19 8.77
C VAL A 221 -6.92 -13.01 7.48
N ALA A 222 -7.83 -13.98 7.28
CA ALA A 222 -7.88 -14.80 6.06
C ALA A 222 -8.21 -13.95 4.81
N ALA A 223 -8.97 -12.87 4.98
CA ALA A 223 -9.30 -11.92 3.92
C ALA A 223 -8.20 -10.86 3.70
N GLY A 224 -7.21 -10.78 4.60
CA GLY A 224 -6.11 -9.83 4.54
C GLY A 224 -6.12 -8.73 5.61
N ALA A 225 -7.01 -8.81 6.60
CA ALA A 225 -6.94 -7.90 7.75
C ALA A 225 -5.63 -8.13 8.52
N CYS A 226 -4.98 -7.03 8.90
CA CYS A 226 -3.76 -7.06 9.66
C CYS A 226 -3.60 -5.79 10.51
N ARG A 227 -2.61 -5.79 11.40
CA ARG A 227 -2.25 -4.66 12.25
C ARG A 227 -2.03 -3.39 11.42
N GLU A 228 -1.22 -3.48 10.37
CA GLU A 228 -0.88 -2.37 9.51
C GLU A 228 -2.12 -1.75 8.85
N LEU A 229 -3.07 -2.58 8.40
CA LEU A 229 -4.33 -2.10 7.82
C LEU A 229 -5.22 -1.46 8.90
N THR A 230 -5.34 -2.06 10.09
CA THR A 230 -6.11 -1.44 11.18
C THR A 230 -5.54 -0.10 11.62
N GLU A 231 -4.21 0.05 11.65
CA GLU A 231 -3.54 1.33 11.93
C GLU A 231 -3.84 2.36 10.85
N ALA A 232 -3.74 1.98 9.58
CA ALA A 232 -4.02 2.86 8.45
C ALA A 232 -5.47 3.35 8.45
N VAL A 233 -6.44 2.45 8.71
CA VAL A 233 -7.87 2.82 8.82
C VAL A 233 -8.12 3.71 10.06
N VAL A 234 -7.49 3.43 11.20
CA VAL A 234 -7.56 4.31 12.38
C VAL A 234 -7.03 5.71 12.06
N ALA A 235 -5.89 5.81 11.38
CA ALA A 235 -5.32 7.09 10.96
C ALA A 235 -6.22 7.84 9.97
N LEU A 236 -6.87 7.11 9.06
CA LEU A 236 -7.84 7.65 8.11
C LEU A 236 -9.06 8.26 8.82
N VAL A 237 -9.61 7.57 9.82
CA VAL A 237 -10.86 7.96 10.52
C VAL A 237 -10.61 8.98 11.65
N GLN A 238 -9.43 8.97 12.27
CA GLN A 238 -9.16 9.82 13.43
C GLN A 238 -9.27 11.32 13.09
N GLY A 239 -10.13 12.02 13.84
CA GLY A 239 -10.39 13.45 13.64
C GLY A 239 -11.32 13.76 12.46
N THR A 240 -12.14 12.79 12.05
CA THR A 240 -13.17 12.93 11.00
C THR A 240 -14.54 12.55 11.55
N GLU A 241 -15.62 12.91 10.86
CA GLU A 241 -16.98 12.41 11.08
C GLU A 241 -17.19 11.04 10.42
N GLY A 242 -16.44 10.79 9.34
CA GLY A 242 -16.44 9.54 8.61
C GLY A 242 -15.30 9.50 7.60
N ALA A 243 -14.93 8.30 7.18
CA ALA A 243 -14.03 8.07 6.06
C ALA A 243 -14.59 7.01 5.14
N ARG A 244 -14.34 7.18 3.84
CA ARG A 244 -14.84 6.31 2.78
C ARG A 244 -13.70 5.87 1.88
N VAL A 245 -13.69 4.60 1.53
CA VAL A 245 -12.77 4.02 0.53
C VAL A 245 -13.61 3.39 -0.57
N ALA A 246 -13.47 3.90 -1.80
CA ALA A 246 -14.14 3.35 -2.98
C ALA A 246 -13.10 2.76 -3.93
N LEU A 247 -13.46 1.66 -4.59
CA LEU A 247 -12.63 1.00 -5.59
C LEU A 247 -13.42 0.82 -6.89
N GLU A 248 -12.80 1.14 -8.01
CA GLU A 248 -13.36 1.00 -9.35
C GLU A 248 -12.37 0.22 -10.23
N TRP A 249 -12.80 -0.92 -10.79
CA TRP A 249 -11.94 -1.78 -11.61
C TRP A 249 -11.55 -1.11 -12.93
N SER A 250 -10.36 -1.38 -13.44
CA SER A 250 -9.94 -0.94 -14.77
C SER A 250 -10.97 -1.36 -15.84
N PRO A 251 -11.54 -0.43 -16.62
CA PRO A 251 -12.46 -0.79 -17.70
C PRO A 251 -11.80 -1.64 -18.79
N ALA A 252 -10.49 -1.47 -19.01
CA ALA A 252 -9.72 -2.23 -19.99
C ALA A 252 -9.51 -3.70 -19.59
N ALA A 253 -9.33 -3.98 -18.29
CA ALA A 253 -9.12 -5.33 -17.78
C ALA A 253 -10.40 -6.00 -17.24
N GLY A 254 -11.47 -5.23 -17.00
CA GLY A 254 -12.70 -5.71 -16.39
C GLY A 254 -12.57 -6.11 -14.91
N PRO A 255 -13.70 -6.45 -14.28
CA PRO A 255 -13.71 -6.91 -12.89
C PRO A 255 -13.11 -8.31 -12.75
N PRO A 256 -12.36 -8.58 -11.67
CA PRO A 256 -11.87 -9.93 -11.37
C PRO A 256 -13.03 -10.89 -11.05
N PRO A 257 -12.86 -12.21 -11.29
CA PRO A 257 -13.89 -13.20 -11.00
C PRO A 257 -14.37 -13.16 -9.54
N GLY A 258 -15.69 -13.25 -9.35
CA GLY A 258 -16.31 -13.24 -8.02
C GLY A 258 -16.47 -11.86 -7.39
N PHE A 259 -16.18 -10.77 -8.12
CA PHE A 259 -16.43 -9.40 -7.68
C PHE A 259 -17.56 -8.75 -8.47
N ALA A 260 -18.31 -7.87 -7.82
CA ALA A 260 -19.24 -6.99 -8.50
C ALA A 260 -18.49 -6.08 -9.49
N ALA A 261 -19.13 -5.77 -10.62
CA ALA A 261 -18.57 -4.86 -11.61
C ALA A 261 -18.29 -3.46 -11.03
N ARG A 262 -19.07 -3.05 -10.03
CA ARG A 262 -18.87 -1.85 -9.22
C ARG A 262 -19.00 -2.23 -7.74
N PRO A 263 -17.88 -2.40 -7.04
CA PRO A 263 -17.88 -2.68 -5.60
C PRO A 263 -18.54 -1.54 -4.80
N ASP A 264 -19.33 -1.89 -3.79
CA ASP A 264 -19.86 -0.92 -2.85
C ASP A 264 -18.72 -0.28 -2.04
N PRO A 265 -18.70 1.07 -1.89
CA PRO A 265 -17.68 1.73 -1.09
C PRO A 265 -17.75 1.34 0.39
N VAL A 266 -16.60 1.27 1.03
CA VAL A 266 -16.48 0.91 2.45
C VAL A 266 -16.35 2.17 3.29
N GLU A 267 -17.20 2.28 4.32
CA GLU A 267 -17.26 3.45 5.19
C GLU A 267 -16.89 3.08 6.62
N PHE A 268 -16.14 3.95 7.29
CA PHE A 268 -15.75 3.84 8.69
C PHE A 268 -16.06 5.15 9.42
N SER A 269 -16.50 5.04 10.66
CA SER A 269 -16.84 6.17 11.52
C SER A 269 -16.02 6.13 12.81
N PRO A 270 -15.94 7.24 13.58
CA PRO A 270 -15.24 7.27 14.87
C PRO A 270 -15.69 6.18 15.86
N GLY A 271 -16.92 5.70 15.75
CA GLY A 271 -17.45 4.60 16.57
C GLY A 271 -16.77 3.25 16.33
N ASP A 272 -16.08 3.07 15.21
CA ASP A 272 -15.38 1.82 14.87
C ASP A 272 -13.95 1.78 15.46
N LEU A 273 -13.41 2.92 15.89
CA LEU A 273 -12.02 3.07 16.35
C LEU A 273 -11.65 2.16 17.54
N PRO A 274 -12.50 1.96 18.58
CA PRO A 274 -12.14 1.07 19.69
C PRO A 274 -11.87 -0.37 19.22
N GLY A 275 -12.76 -0.94 18.41
CA GLY A 275 -12.62 -2.30 17.89
C GLY A 275 -11.41 -2.45 16.96
N LEU A 276 -11.16 -1.47 16.08
CA LEU A 276 -9.99 -1.49 15.19
C LEU A 276 -8.66 -1.44 15.97
N ARG A 277 -8.59 -0.64 17.05
CA ARG A 277 -7.39 -0.57 17.89
C ARG A 277 -7.17 -1.86 18.67
N GLU A 278 -8.24 -2.44 19.20
CA GLU A 278 -8.18 -3.72 19.90
C GLU A 278 -7.75 -4.86 18.95
N ALA A 279 -8.32 -4.91 17.74
CA ALA A 279 -7.96 -5.87 16.70
C ALA A 279 -6.47 -5.78 16.36
N GLY A 280 -5.96 -4.57 16.15
CA GLY A 280 -4.53 -4.36 15.92
C GLY A 280 -3.66 -4.91 17.05
N ALA A 281 -3.96 -4.56 18.30
CA ALA A 281 -3.20 -5.06 19.45
C ALA A 281 -3.28 -6.60 19.57
N ARG A 282 -4.45 -7.17 19.29
CA ARG A 282 -4.72 -8.61 19.28
C ARG A 282 -3.90 -9.33 18.21
N TYR A 283 -3.84 -8.81 16.99
CA TYR A 283 -3.07 -9.43 15.92
C TYR A 283 -1.56 -9.50 16.20
N VAL A 284 -1.02 -8.52 16.92
CA VAL A 284 0.38 -8.53 17.36
C VAL A 284 0.59 -9.55 18.48
N ARG A 285 -0.32 -9.59 19.45
CA ARG A 285 -0.23 -10.50 20.60
C ARG A 285 -0.35 -11.96 20.18
N ASP A 286 -1.23 -12.25 19.24
CA ASP A 286 -1.57 -13.61 18.81
C ASP A 286 -0.75 -14.03 17.56
N GLU A 287 0.33 -13.30 17.26
CA GLU A 287 1.24 -13.63 16.16
C GLU A 287 1.81 -15.05 16.33
N PRO A 288 1.63 -15.95 15.35
CA PRO A 288 2.05 -17.34 15.49
C PRO A 288 3.58 -17.44 15.53
N SER A 289 4.08 -18.34 16.38
CA SER A 289 5.51 -18.67 16.39
C SER A 289 5.85 -19.53 15.16
N VAL A 290 6.80 -19.10 14.33
CA VAL A 290 7.12 -19.78 13.05
C VAL A 290 8.47 -20.48 13.16
N PRO A 291 8.61 -21.75 12.75
CA PRO A 291 9.92 -22.38 12.66
C PRO A 291 10.77 -21.69 11.58
N VAL A 292 11.99 -21.29 11.92
CA VAL A 292 12.93 -20.62 11.01
C VAL A 292 14.31 -21.24 11.12
N CYS A 293 15.06 -21.14 10.02
CA CYS A 293 16.51 -21.39 10.02
C CYS A 293 17.18 -20.08 9.58
N LEU A 294 17.80 -19.39 10.52
CA LEU A 294 18.38 -18.07 10.28
C LEU A 294 19.90 -18.15 10.24
N THR A 295 20.49 -17.35 9.36
CA THR A 295 21.92 -17.08 9.32
C THR A 295 22.13 -15.66 9.83
N GLY A 296 22.96 -15.48 10.84
CA GLY A 296 23.15 -14.18 11.48
C GLY A 296 24.55 -13.96 12.03
N ALA A 297 24.99 -12.72 12.02
CA ALA A 297 26.24 -12.31 12.66
C ALA A 297 25.99 -12.05 14.16
N VAL A 298 26.87 -12.55 15.01
CA VAL A 298 26.82 -12.30 16.45
C VAL A 298 27.21 -10.84 16.71
N VAL A 299 26.31 -10.07 17.31
CA VAL A 299 26.55 -8.65 17.66
C VAL A 299 26.69 -8.41 19.16
N ARG A 300 26.15 -9.32 19.99
CA ARG A 300 26.30 -9.22 21.45
C ARG A 300 26.19 -10.58 22.10
N LEU A 301 27.10 -10.84 23.03
CA LEU A 301 27.13 -12.01 23.89
C LEU A 301 26.95 -11.57 25.34
N ARG A 302 26.10 -12.25 26.11
CA ARG A 302 25.93 -12.01 27.55
C ARG A 302 25.73 -13.32 28.29
N ARG A 303 26.59 -13.59 29.28
CA ARG A 303 26.43 -14.65 30.28
C ARG A 303 26.73 -14.11 31.68
N THR A 304 26.07 -14.66 32.70
CA THR A 304 26.21 -14.22 34.10
C THR A 304 27.37 -14.90 34.83
N GLY A 305 27.77 -16.10 34.41
CA GLY A 305 28.87 -16.85 35.01
C GLY A 305 29.80 -17.49 33.97
N PRO A 306 30.85 -18.21 34.40
CA PRO A 306 31.82 -18.84 33.50
C PRO A 306 31.26 -20.06 32.73
N GLY A 307 30.14 -20.63 33.17
CA GLY A 307 29.44 -21.74 32.53
C GLY A 307 27.91 -21.53 32.53
N GLY A 308 27.18 -22.46 31.93
CA GLY A 308 25.73 -22.42 31.77
C GLY A 308 25.25 -21.63 30.54
N PRO A 309 23.92 -21.49 30.39
CA PRO A 309 23.30 -20.89 29.22
C PRO A 309 23.61 -19.40 29.11
N GLY A 310 23.67 -18.91 27.88
CA GLY A 310 23.95 -17.51 27.58
C GLY A 310 22.95 -16.89 26.61
N THR A 311 22.81 -15.58 26.68
CA THR A 311 22.01 -14.81 25.73
C THR A 311 22.91 -14.29 24.61
N VAL A 312 22.48 -14.48 23.37
CA VAL A 312 23.14 -13.94 22.17
C VAL A 312 22.16 -13.03 21.44
N ARG A 313 22.62 -11.87 20.95
CA ARG A 313 21.92 -11.08 19.94
C ARG A 313 22.59 -11.32 18.60
N LEU A 314 21.77 -11.69 17.62
CA LEU A 314 22.17 -11.87 16.24
C LEU A 314 21.63 -10.72 15.40
N ARG A 315 22.46 -10.18 14.52
CA ARG A 315 21.99 -9.43 13.35
C ARG A 315 21.70 -10.45 12.25
N VAL A 316 20.45 -10.56 11.84
CA VAL A 316 20.04 -11.55 10.85
C VAL A 316 20.51 -11.09 9.48
N LEU A 317 21.12 -12.01 8.73
CA LEU A 317 21.57 -11.81 7.36
C LEU A 317 20.61 -12.49 6.37
N SER A 318 20.09 -13.67 6.73
CA SER A 318 19.12 -14.40 5.92
C SER A 318 18.27 -15.37 6.77
N GLY A 319 17.16 -15.84 6.19
CA GLY A 319 16.29 -16.86 6.78
C GLY A 319 15.13 -16.34 7.64
N ALA A 320 15.07 -15.03 7.89
CA ALA A 320 13.91 -14.34 8.45
C ALA A 320 13.97 -12.83 8.12
N ASP A 321 12.82 -12.23 7.81
CA ASP A 321 12.69 -10.79 7.57
C ASP A 321 12.64 -9.99 8.89
N VAL A 322 13.70 -10.07 9.69
CA VAL A 322 13.84 -9.34 10.96
C VAL A 322 15.28 -8.84 11.07
N SER A 323 15.50 -7.64 11.60
CA SER A 323 16.86 -7.06 11.66
C SER A 323 17.74 -7.74 12.72
N GLN A 324 17.16 -8.00 13.89
CA GLN A 324 17.86 -8.60 15.03
C GLN A 324 16.99 -9.60 15.76
N VAL A 325 17.63 -10.64 16.27
CA VAL A 325 16.97 -11.69 17.08
C VAL A 325 17.77 -11.93 18.35
N ARG A 326 17.05 -12.05 19.47
CA ARG A 326 17.60 -12.49 20.74
C ARG A 326 17.39 -13.99 20.89
N ILE A 327 18.46 -14.71 21.20
CA ILE A 327 18.41 -16.16 21.41
C ILE A 327 19.00 -16.50 22.77
N THR A 328 18.49 -17.55 23.38
CA THR A 328 19.12 -18.18 24.56
C THR A 328 19.72 -19.48 24.07
N LEU A 329 21.03 -19.62 24.20
CA LEU A 329 21.77 -20.82 23.84
C LEU A 329 22.17 -21.57 25.11
N ASP A 330 22.28 -22.89 25.00
CA ASP A 330 22.94 -23.69 26.02
C ASP A 330 24.45 -23.39 26.05
N GLU A 331 25.17 -24.07 26.94
CA GLU A 331 26.58 -23.79 27.15
C GLU A 331 27.44 -24.11 25.92
N GLU A 332 27.16 -25.21 25.21
CA GLU A 332 27.96 -25.64 24.06
C GLU A 332 27.73 -24.72 22.86
N ASP A 333 26.46 -24.48 22.51
CA ASP A 333 26.06 -23.59 21.43
C ASP A 333 26.53 -22.14 21.69
N TYR A 334 26.52 -21.69 22.95
CA TYR A 334 27.04 -20.37 23.31
C TYR A 334 28.54 -20.25 23.06
N ARG A 335 29.33 -21.29 23.37
CA ARG A 335 30.77 -21.31 23.08
C ARG A 335 31.03 -21.27 21.57
N ILE A 336 30.25 -22.01 20.78
CA ILE A 336 30.32 -21.97 19.30
C ILE A 336 30.05 -20.56 18.78
N ALA A 337 28.99 -19.91 19.25
CA ALA A 337 28.67 -18.53 18.88
C ALA A 337 29.78 -17.54 19.29
N GLY A 338 30.41 -17.75 20.46
CA GLY A 338 31.56 -16.99 20.93
C GLY A 338 32.77 -17.10 19.99
N HIS A 339 33.15 -18.32 19.62
CA HIS A 339 34.23 -18.54 18.67
C HIS A 339 33.92 -17.94 17.30
N ALA A 340 32.72 -18.17 16.76
CA ALA A 340 32.29 -17.61 15.49
C ALA A 340 32.38 -16.08 15.47
N HIS A 341 31.98 -15.41 16.56
CA HIS A 341 32.12 -13.97 16.71
C HIS A 341 33.57 -13.50 16.64
N LEU A 342 34.49 -14.19 17.34
CA LEU A 342 35.91 -13.85 17.36
C LEU A 342 36.58 -13.99 15.99
N VAL A 343 36.16 -14.98 15.20
CA VAL A 343 36.68 -15.21 13.83
C VAL A 343 35.87 -14.51 12.74
N GLY A 344 34.90 -13.67 13.11
CA GLY A 344 34.09 -12.90 12.17
C GLY A 344 33.13 -13.71 11.30
N LEU A 345 32.81 -14.96 11.67
CA LEU A 345 31.91 -15.83 10.93
C LEU A 345 30.46 -15.69 11.42
N PRO A 346 29.47 -15.63 10.50
CA PRO A 346 28.08 -15.75 10.88
C PRO A 346 27.76 -17.18 11.33
N ILE A 347 26.71 -17.31 12.14
CA ILE A 347 26.19 -18.61 12.58
C ILE A 347 24.84 -18.90 11.92
N ARG A 348 24.59 -20.17 11.63
CA ARG A 348 23.28 -20.70 11.29
C ARG A 348 22.65 -21.33 12.52
N VAL A 349 21.39 -21.04 12.77
CA VAL A 349 20.63 -21.59 13.90
C VAL A 349 19.18 -21.87 13.49
N ARG A 350 18.61 -22.96 14.01
CA ARG A 350 17.21 -23.34 13.82
C ARG A 350 16.44 -23.09 15.10
N GLY A 351 15.18 -22.68 15.00
CA GLY A 351 14.31 -22.53 16.16
C GLY A 351 12.95 -21.96 15.77
N ARG A 352 12.17 -21.51 16.74
CA ARG A 352 10.88 -20.85 16.51
C ARG A 352 11.01 -19.36 16.76
N LEU A 353 10.67 -18.56 15.76
CA LEU A 353 10.66 -17.10 15.85
C LEU A 353 9.37 -16.64 16.53
N GLU A 354 9.52 -15.89 17.61
CA GLU A 354 8.45 -15.34 18.44
C GLU A 354 8.53 -13.81 18.49
N SER A 355 7.38 -13.17 18.59
CA SER A 355 7.26 -11.73 18.89
C SER A 355 6.84 -11.58 20.34
N ARG A 356 7.74 -11.09 21.21
CA ARG A 356 7.40 -10.88 22.62
C ARG A 356 8.09 -9.62 23.15
N GLY A 357 7.29 -8.62 23.53
CA GLY A 357 7.77 -7.41 24.21
C GLY A 357 8.67 -6.51 23.36
N GLY A 358 8.34 -6.31 22.08
CA GLY A 358 9.06 -5.39 21.19
C GLY A 358 10.39 -5.93 20.63
N PHE A 359 10.80 -7.14 21.01
CA PHE A 359 11.96 -7.82 20.44
C PHE A 359 11.57 -9.18 19.83
N ARG A 360 12.25 -9.54 18.74
CA ARG A 360 12.14 -10.86 18.14
C ARG A 360 13.01 -11.85 18.92
N ARG A 361 12.42 -12.96 19.33
CA ARG A 361 13.11 -14.03 20.09
C ARG A 361 13.11 -15.32 19.27
N LEU A 362 14.24 -16.03 19.27
CA LEU A 362 14.26 -17.42 18.83
C LEU A 362 14.18 -18.32 20.06
N SER A 363 13.12 -19.13 20.15
CA SER A 363 12.97 -20.20 21.14
C SER A 363 13.33 -21.55 20.53
N GLY A 364 13.73 -22.52 21.37
CA GLY A 364 14.15 -23.84 20.90
C GLY A 364 15.33 -23.78 19.92
N ALA A 365 16.28 -22.86 20.16
CA ALA A 365 17.46 -22.69 19.34
C ALA A 365 18.29 -23.98 19.34
N THR A 366 18.57 -24.53 18.16
CA THR A 366 19.33 -25.78 17.97
C THR A 366 20.16 -25.71 16.69
N GLY A 367 21.20 -26.54 16.62
CA GLY A 367 22.03 -26.72 15.42
C GLY A 367 22.88 -25.49 15.11
N VAL A 368 23.44 -24.84 16.14
CA VAL A 368 24.30 -23.68 15.98
C VAL A 368 25.58 -24.08 15.27
N THR A 369 25.78 -23.56 14.06
CA THR A 369 26.92 -23.91 13.21
C THR A 369 27.52 -22.66 12.58
N PRO A 370 28.85 -22.45 12.64
CA PRO A 370 29.51 -21.38 11.88
C PRO A 370 29.35 -21.63 10.38
N VAL A 371 29.07 -20.58 9.61
CA VAL A 371 28.93 -20.64 8.15
C VAL A 371 30.07 -19.86 7.53
N GLN A 372 30.79 -20.49 6.61
CA GLN A 372 31.74 -19.81 5.73
C GLN A 372 30.93 -19.01 4.70
N VAL A 373 31.05 -17.70 4.74
CA VAL A 373 30.47 -16.79 3.74
C VAL A 373 31.65 -16.02 3.15
N ASP A 374 31.76 -16.02 1.82
CA ASP A 374 32.86 -15.32 1.17
C ASP A 374 32.81 -13.81 1.50
N GLU A 375 33.95 -13.12 1.42
CA GLU A 375 34.07 -11.70 1.79
C GLU A 375 33.09 -10.81 1.01
N ALA A 376 32.83 -11.14 -0.26
CA ALA A 376 31.99 -10.37 -1.16
C ALA A 376 30.50 -10.54 -0.86
N GLU A 377 30.07 -11.75 -0.47
CA GLU A 377 28.73 -12.10 -0.05
C GLU A 377 28.46 -11.56 1.36
N ARG A 378 29.48 -11.56 2.24
CA ARG A 378 29.44 -10.87 3.55
C ARG A 378 29.21 -9.37 3.38
N ASP A 379 29.99 -8.71 2.52
CA ASP A 379 29.86 -7.28 2.24
C ASP A 379 28.56 -6.94 1.52
N ARG A 380 28.09 -7.77 0.58
CA ARG A 380 26.77 -7.60 -0.05
C ARG A 380 25.63 -7.74 0.96
N LEU A 381 25.70 -8.72 1.86
CA LEU A 381 24.70 -8.92 2.92
C LEU A 381 24.71 -7.75 3.92
N VAL A 382 25.89 -7.25 4.31
CA VAL A 382 26.02 -6.07 5.18
C VAL A 382 25.48 -4.80 4.51
N LYS A 383 25.87 -4.53 3.25
CA LYS A 383 25.40 -3.36 2.48
C LYS A 383 23.90 -3.39 2.20
N SER A 384 23.35 -4.57 1.89
CA SER A 384 21.90 -4.75 1.68
C SER A 384 21.08 -4.44 2.93
N LEU A 385 21.67 -4.51 4.13
CA LEU A 385 21.01 -4.17 5.40
C LEU A 385 21.23 -2.72 5.82
N GLN A 386 22.40 -2.11 5.54
CA GLN A 386 22.65 -0.69 5.82
C GLN A 386 21.73 0.23 5.00
N ALA A 387 21.55 -0.06 3.71
CA ALA A 387 20.55 0.65 2.88
C ALA A 387 19.12 0.58 3.45
N ASN A 388 18.84 -0.39 4.33
CA ASN A 388 17.53 -0.54 4.98
C ASN A 388 17.43 0.09 6.37
N LEU A 389 18.56 0.49 6.95
CA LEU A 389 18.62 1.26 8.19
C LEU A 389 18.63 2.76 7.88
N ASP A 390 19.39 3.17 6.86
CA ASP A 390 19.52 4.59 6.47
C ASP A 390 18.16 5.17 6.01
N PHE A 391 17.33 4.37 5.34
CA PHE A 391 15.96 4.74 4.95
C PHE A 391 15.01 4.95 6.15
N PHE A 392 15.33 4.37 7.31
CA PHE A 392 14.53 4.49 8.53
C PHE A 392 15.05 5.59 9.47
N GLU A 393 16.36 5.86 9.49
CA GLU A 393 16.94 6.96 10.25
C GLU A 393 16.55 8.33 9.66
N GLU A 394 16.43 8.44 8.34
CA GLU A 394 16.00 9.68 7.67
C GLU A 394 14.52 10.02 7.94
N ALA A 395 13.69 9.04 8.32
CA ALA A 395 12.29 9.24 8.72
C ALA A 395 12.11 9.58 10.22
N CYS A 396 13.16 9.43 11.03
CA CYS A 396 13.12 9.69 12.49
C CYS A 396 14.09 10.80 12.94
N GLY A 397 14.89 11.35 12.03
CA GLY A 397 15.85 12.44 12.29
C GLY A 397 15.25 13.84 12.15
N GLY A 398 14.16 14.14 12.86
CA GLY A 398 13.56 15.47 12.94
C GLY A 398 13.45 15.96 14.37
N GLY A 399 14.57 15.98 15.09
CA GLY A 399 14.68 16.64 16.41
C GLY A 399 15.09 18.11 16.25
N PRO A 400 14.79 18.94 17.25
CA PRO A 400 15.51 18.80 18.52
C PRO A 400 14.69 18.29 19.70
#